data_AF-A0A838J1V3-F1
#
_entry.id   AF-A0A838J1V3-F1
#
_cell.length_a   1.000
_cell.length_b   1.000
_cell.length_c   1.000
_cell.angle_alpha   90.00
_cell.angle_beta   90.00
_cell.angle_gamma   90.00
#
_symmetry.space_group_name_H-M   'P 1'
#
loop_
_entity.id
_entity.type
_entity.pdbx_description
1 polymer ?
#
loop_
_entity_poly.entity_id
_entity_poly.type
_entity_poly.pdbx_seq_one_letter_code
_entity_poly.pdbx_strand_id
1 'polypeptide(L)' 'MDAIVGRYRARMEETGLILRHASGINFDLTPEETLGLFDFITAYRQTLLALQQECDTEPELERIIIDRNDNVQGKRPSKK' A
#
# COMPACT_ATOMS: atom_id res chain seq x y z
N MET A 1 23.15 13.15 -3.93
CA MET A 1 22.56 13.06 -2.57
C MET A 1 21.95 11.69 -2.41
N ASP A 2 22.14 11.04 -1.25
CA ASP A 2 21.61 9.68 -0.99
C ASP A 2 20.43 9.74 -0.03
N ALA A 3 19.39 8.94 -0.29
CA ALA A 3 18.22 8.77 0.57
C ALA A 3 17.82 7.29 0.65
N ILE A 4 17.08 6.90 1.69
CA ILE A 4 16.48 5.57 1.81
C ILE A 4 14.97 5.71 1.66
N VAL A 5 14.41 5.05 0.65
CA VAL A 5 12.97 4.99 0.39
C VAL A 5 12.51 3.55 0.58
N GLY A 6 11.98 3.25 1.77
CA GLY A 6 11.61 1.89 2.15
C GLY A 6 12.80 0.94 2.13
N ARG A 7 12.82 0.00 1.17
CA ARG A 7 13.92 -0.97 0.96
C ARG A 7 14.89 -0.57 -0.16
N TYR A 8 14.70 0.59 -0.76
CA TYR A 8 15.53 1.11 -1.83
C TYR A 8 16.45 2.21 -1.31
N ARG A 9 17.71 2.16 -1.72
CA ARG A 9 18.64 3.28 -1.61
C ARG A 9 18.53 4.11 -2.88
N ALA A 10 18.11 5.36 -2.74
CA ALA A 10 18.00 6.33 -3.82
C ALA A 10 19.25 7.20 -3.86
N ARG A 11 19.76 7.47 -5.06
CA ARG A 11 20.88 8.37 -5.31
C ARG A 11 20.59 9.25 -6.50
N MET A 12 20.62 10.56 -6.28
CA MET A 12 20.52 11.55 -7.35
C MET A 12 21.90 11.80 -7.96
N GLU A 13 21.99 11.68 -9.28
CA GLU A 13 23.15 11.97 -10.11
C GLU A 13 22.80 12.99 -11.21
N GLU A 14 23.79 13.48 -11.94
CA GLU A 14 23.57 14.44 -13.05
C GLU A 14 22.74 13.83 -14.19
N THR A 15 22.82 12.51 -14.35
CA THR A 15 22.13 11.76 -15.40
C THR A 15 20.74 11.28 -14.99
N GLY A 16 20.31 11.50 -13.73
CA GLY A 16 19.00 11.10 -13.24
C GLY A 16 19.01 10.47 -11.85
N LEU A 17 18.10 9.52 -11.62
CA LEU A 17 17.88 8.90 -10.31
C LEU A 17 18.19 7.41 -10.35
N ILE A 18 19.07 6.96 -9.45
CA ILE A 18 19.39 5.55 -9.27
C ILE A 18 18.63 5.03 -8.03
N LEU A 19 17.87 3.95 -8.19
CA LEU A 19 17.18 3.24 -7.11
C LEU A 19 17.75 1.82 -6.98
N ARG A 20 18.38 1.53 -5.85
CA ARG A 20 19.01 0.24 -5.56
C ARG A 20 18.28 -0.50 -4.45
N HIS A 21 17.72 -1.65 -4.77
CA HIS A 21 17.14 -2.56 -3.79
C HIS A 21 18.22 -3.38 -3.07
N ALA A 22 17.94 -3.77 -1.82
CA ALA A 22 18.84 -4.63 -1.04
C ALA A 22 19.08 -6.01 -1.69
N SER A 23 18.16 -6.52 -2.52
CA SER A 23 18.33 -7.78 -3.24
C SER A 23 19.20 -7.67 -4.51
N GLY A 24 19.73 -6.49 -4.81
CA GLY A 24 20.59 -6.26 -5.98
C GLY A 24 19.87 -5.78 -7.25
N ILE A 25 18.55 -5.54 -7.19
CA ILE A 25 17.82 -4.92 -8.31
C ILE A 25 18.16 -3.43 -8.33
N ASN A 26 18.50 -2.90 -9.51
CA ASN A 26 18.76 -1.48 -9.72
C ASN A 26 17.85 -0.93 -10.81
N PHE A 27 17.38 0.29 -10.63
CA PHE A 27 16.70 1.07 -11.64
C PHE A 27 17.49 2.35 -11.86
N ASP A 28 17.87 2.58 -13.10
CA ASP A 28 18.54 3.80 -13.54
C ASP A 28 17.51 4.61 -14.34
N LEU A 29 16.95 5.64 -13.71
CA LEU A 29 15.90 6.46 -14.29
C LEU A 29 16.52 7.71 -14.92
N THR A 30 16.10 8.05 -16.13
CA THR A 30 16.46 9.33 -16.74
C THR A 30 15.81 10.49 -15.98
N PRO A 31 16.23 11.76 -16.23
CA PRO A 31 15.58 12.90 -15.60
C PRO A 31 14.08 12.97 -15.90
N GLU A 32 13.66 12.64 -17.12
CA GLU A 32 12.26 12.63 -17.54
C GLU A 32 11.45 11.55 -16.80
N GLU A 33 12.01 10.34 -16.70
CA GLU A 33 11.38 9.23 -15.96
C GLU A 33 11.31 9.53 -14.46
N THR A 34 12.32 10.21 -13.92
CA THR A 34 12.35 10.65 -12.51
C THR A 34 11.23 11.64 -12.21
N LEU A 35 11.01 12.61 -13.11
CA LEU A 35 9.90 13.56 -13.00
C LEU A 35 8.55 12.83 -13.12
N GLY A 36 8.42 11.90 -14.08
CA GLY A 36 7.22 11.08 -14.21
C GLY A 36 6.92 10.24 -12.95
N LEU A 37 7.95 9.66 -12.33
CA LEU A 37 7.81 8.93 -11.07
C LEU A 37 7.35 9.86 -9.94
N PHE A 38 7.88 11.08 -9.88
CA PHE A 38 7.48 12.08 -8.90
C PHE A 38 6.00 12.49 -9.06
N ASP A 39 5.56 12.73 -10.29
CA ASP A 39 4.18 13.04 -10.61
C ASP A 39 3.25 11.88 -10.22
N PHE A 40 3.64 10.65 -10.54
CA PHE A 40 2.90 9.45 -10.17
C PHE A 40 2.75 9.33 -8.65
N ILE A 41 3.85 9.48 -7.89
CA ILE A 41 3.81 9.43 -6.42
C ILE A 41 2.90 10.51 -5.85
N THR A 42 2.95 11.71 -6.43
CA THR A 42 2.13 12.86 -6.00
C THR A 42 0.65 12.58 -6.22
N ALA A 43 0.27 12.13 -7.41
CA ALA A 43 -1.11 11.76 -7.72
C ALA A 43 -1.59 10.63 -6.80
N TYR A 44 -0.78 9.59 -6.62
CA TYR A 44 -1.12 8.46 -5.75
C TYR A 44 -1.31 8.88 -4.30
N ARG A 45 -0.45 9.76 -3.77
CA ARG A 45 -0.61 10.32 -2.42
C ARG A 45 -1.94 11.06 -2.27
N GLN A 46 -2.33 11.87 -3.26
CA GLN A 46 -3.61 12.58 -3.22
C GLN A 46 -4.78 11.60 -3.18
N THR A 47 -4.74 10.54 -3.99
CA THR A 47 -5.75 9.47 -3.96
C THR A 47 -5.81 8.78 -2.59
N LEU A 48 -4.66 8.45 -1.99
CA LEU A 48 -4.63 7.84 -0.66
C LEU A 48 -5.24 8.75 0.43
N LEU A 49 -4.99 10.06 0.36
CA LEU A 49 -5.57 11.02 1.29
C LEU A 49 -7.09 11.15 1.11
N ALA A 50 -7.58 11.13 -0.14
CA ALA A 50 -9.01 11.12 -0.42
C ALA A 50 -9.69 9.87 0.15
N LEU A 51 -9.08 8.69 -0.03
CA LEU A 51 -9.58 7.44 0.55
C LEU A 51 -9.60 7.45 2.08
N GLN A 52 -8.63 8.12 2.73
CA GLN A 52 -8.65 8.30 4.19
C GLN A 52 -9.77 9.23 4.63
N GLN A 53 -10.03 10.31 3.89
CA GLN A 53 -11.12 11.25 4.20
C GLN A 53 -12.51 10.65 4.02
N GLU A 54 -12.69 9.74 3.05
CA GLU A 54 -13.92 8.96 2.91
C GLU A 54 -14.18 8.04 4.11
N CYS A 55 -13.13 7.57 4.81
CA CYS A 55 -13.29 6.79 6.05
C CYS A 55 -13.62 7.63 7.29
N ASP A 56 -13.30 8.93 7.31
CA ASP A 56 -13.53 9.79 8.48
C ASP A 56 -14.97 10.35 8.56
N THR A 57 -15.79 10.14 7.51
CA THR A 57 -17.16 10.68 7.43
C THR A 57 -18.22 9.60 7.21
N GLU A 58 -18.23 8.53 8.03
CA GLU A 58 -19.47 7.78 8.31
C GLU A 58 -19.28 6.82 9.52
N PRO A 59 -19.92 7.06 10.68
CA PRO A 59 -19.75 6.23 11.87
C PRO A 59 -20.64 4.97 11.92
N GLU A 60 -21.30 4.53 10.84
CA GLU A 60 -22.25 3.39 10.91
C GLU A 60 -22.25 2.46 9.69
N LEU A 61 -21.09 2.00 9.21
CA LEU A 61 -21.06 0.76 8.42
C LEU A 61 -20.85 -0.43 9.36
N GLU A 62 -21.97 -1.06 9.74
CA GLU A 62 -21.98 -2.36 10.42
C GLU A 62 -21.02 -3.31 9.69
N ARG A 63 -19.95 -3.71 10.39
CA ARG A 63 -19.06 -4.77 9.94
C ARG A 63 -19.89 -6.03 9.74
N ILE A 64 -20.13 -6.41 8.49
CA ILE A 64 -20.63 -7.75 8.16
C ILE A 64 -19.47 -8.72 8.40
N ILE A 65 -19.46 -9.32 9.59
CA ILE A 65 -18.61 -10.48 9.88
C ILE A 65 -19.24 -11.66 9.13
N ILE A 66 -18.65 -12.06 8.01
CA ILE A 66 -18.97 -13.34 7.38
C ILE A 66 -18.24 -14.42 8.18
N ASP A 67 -18.92 -14.96 9.19
CA ASP A 67 -18.46 -16.17 9.88
C ASP A 67 -18.50 -17.32 8.86
N ARG A 68 -17.33 -17.82 8.50
CA ARG A 68 -17.16 -18.97 7.61
C ARG A 68 -17.61 -20.21 8.37
N ASN A 69 -18.90 -20.48 8.30
CA ASN A 69 -19.55 -21.61 8.94
C ASN A 69 -19.18 -22.93 8.26
N ASP A 70 -18.01 -23.49 8.60
CA ASP A 70 -17.63 -24.88 8.30
C ASP A 70 -18.01 -25.79 9.49
N ASN A 71 -19.30 -26.09 9.66
CA ASN A 71 -19.81 -27.45 9.97
C ASN A 71 -21.31 -27.46 10.30
N VAL A 72 -22.08 -28.07 9.39
CA VAL A 72 -23.40 -28.59 9.66
C VAL A 72 -23.24 -30.00 10.24
N GLN A 73 -23.61 -30.23 11.52
CA GLN A 73 -24.46 -31.33 11.98
C GLN A 73 -24.52 -31.48 13.52
N GLY A 74 -25.74 -31.56 14.04
CA GLY A 74 -26.07 -32.48 15.13
C GLY A 74 -26.37 -31.90 16.52
N LYS A 75 -27.59 -31.36 16.69
CA LYS A 75 -28.20 -31.17 18.02
C LYS A 75 -28.30 -32.52 18.78
N ARG A 76 -27.92 -32.54 20.06
CA ARG A 76 -28.57 -33.34 21.10
C ARG A 76 -28.76 -32.48 22.35
N PRO A 77 -29.99 -32.18 22.79
CA PRO A 77 -30.21 -31.58 24.10
C PRO A 77 -30.23 -32.68 25.17
N SER A 78 -29.44 -32.51 26.23
CA SER A 78 -29.64 -33.23 27.48
C SER A 78 -29.65 -32.21 28.60
N LYS A 79 -30.82 -32.01 29.21
CA LYS A 79 -31.02 -31.81 30.67
C LYS A 79 -32.48 -31.40 30.95
N LYS A 80 -33.27 -32.33 31.47
CA LYS A 80 -33.70 -32.35 32.88
C LYS A 80 -34.18 -33.75 33.23
#